data_AF-A0A2D9UDS6-F1
#
_entry.id   AF-A0A2D9UDS6-F1
#
_cell.length_a   1.000
_cell.length_b   1.000
_cell.length_c   1.000
_cell.angle_alpha   90.00
_cell.angle_beta   90.00
_cell.angle_gamma   90.00
#
_symmetry.space_group_name_H-M   'P 1'
#
loop_
_entity.id
_entity.type
_entity.pdbx_description
1 polymer ?
#
loop_
_entity_poly.entity_id
_entity_poly.type
_entity_poly.pdbx_seq_one_letter_code
_entity_poly.pdbx_strand_id
1 'polypeptide(L)'
;MKKIIYFFFIGFVLINLSACFSPNGELTGRKTTRLDYTIADPLGMQPIPGGSFTMGANDQDVPYASMNNMRTITVSPFFIDATEITNDEYRQFTHWVRDSIIRKELLLENPEKWGFINDPDPNWNQDELSNEQAREEDWYIDWYQNLNFQNQEVTRAMINTLILPEEDQMQQEGETVLRPHFQSKLIDTRKLIYEYTWFNPNTPASRVNRYDYDKEDYREVERAEAFVSKERV
;
A
#
# COMPACT_ATOMS: atom_id res chain seq x y z
N MET A 1 -40.46 -12.70 64.70
CA MET A 1 -39.23 -11.87 64.84
C MET A 1 -37.94 -12.62 64.53
N LYS A 2 -37.72 -13.87 64.99
CA LYS A 2 -36.48 -14.63 64.70
C LYS A 2 -36.21 -14.85 63.20
N LYS A 3 -37.23 -15.13 62.38
CA LYS A 3 -37.08 -15.34 60.92
C LYS A 3 -36.62 -14.08 60.15
N ILE A 4 -37.02 -12.89 60.62
CA ILE A 4 -36.62 -11.60 60.01
C ILE A 4 -35.16 -11.28 60.30
N ILE A 5 -34.69 -11.64 61.51
CA ILE A 5 -33.29 -11.50 61.92
C ILE A 5 -32.38 -12.41 61.08
N TYR A 6 -32.80 -13.64 60.79
CA TYR A 6 -32.04 -14.54 59.91
C TYR A 6 -31.93 -14.03 58.47
N PHE A 7 -33.00 -13.44 57.92
CA PHE A 7 -32.96 -12.82 56.59
C PHE A 7 -32.02 -11.61 56.53
N PHE A 8 -32.01 -10.77 57.58
CA PHE A 8 -31.08 -9.65 57.67
C PHE A 8 -29.62 -10.11 57.79
N PHE A 9 -29.36 -11.18 58.56
CA PHE A 9 -28.03 -11.72 58.73
C PHE A 9 -27.47 -12.34 57.44
N ILE A 10 -28.31 -13.08 56.70
CA ILE A 10 -27.94 -13.66 55.40
C ILE A 10 -27.72 -12.57 54.34
N GLY A 11 -28.56 -11.53 54.33
CA GLY A 11 -28.36 -10.36 53.45
C GLY A 11 -27.04 -9.64 53.74
N PHE A 12 -26.72 -9.45 55.02
CA PHE A 12 -25.46 -8.82 55.43
C PHE A 12 -24.22 -9.65 55.04
N VAL A 13 -24.30 -10.98 55.15
CA VAL A 13 -23.22 -11.87 54.72
C VAL A 13 -23.03 -11.79 53.19
N LEU A 14 -24.11 -11.84 52.41
CA LEU A 14 -24.03 -11.80 50.94
C LEU A 14 -23.45 -10.47 50.40
N ILE A 15 -23.71 -9.34 51.07
CA ILE A 15 -23.16 -8.03 50.65
C ILE A 15 -21.64 -7.98 50.86
N ASN A 16 -21.13 -8.61 51.93
CA ASN A 16 -19.69 -8.61 52.26
C ASN A 16 -18.85 -9.60 51.42
N LEU A 17 -19.45 -10.55 50.70
CA LEU A 17 -18.70 -11.43 49.78
C LEU A 17 -18.15 -10.70 48.54
N SER A 18 -18.66 -9.51 48.22
CA SER A 18 -18.22 -8.69 47.09
C SER A 18 -16.81 -8.09 47.27
N ALA A 19 -16.28 -8.10 48.49
CA ALA A 19 -15.01 -7.45 48.83
C ALA A 19 -13.76 -8.35 48.66
N CYS A 20 -13.92 -9.62 48.26
CA CYS A 20 -12.83 -10.61 48.26
C CYS A 20 -12.32 -11.01 46.85
N PHE A 21 -12.68 -10.31 45.78
CA PHE A 21 -12.24 -10.63 44.41
C PHE A 21 -11.60 -9.43 43.68
N SER A 22 -10.38 -9.06 44.09
CA SER A 22 -9.46 -8.35 43.19
C SER A 22 -8.02 -8.80 43.46
N PRO A 23 -7.48 -9.77 42.72
CA PRO A 23 -6.06 -10.06 42.71
C PRO A 23 -5.39 -9.19 41.65
N ASN A 24 -5.44 -7.87 41.80
CA ASN A 24 -4.67 -6.96 40.96
C ASN A 24 -3.66 -6.25 41.86
N GLY A 25 -2.41 -6.70 41.82
CA GLY A 25 -1.31 -6.00 42.46
C GLY A 25 -1.03 -4.66 41.78
N GLU A 26 -0.45 -3.71 42.51
CA GLU A 26 -0.19 -2.33 42.02
C GLU A 26 0.87 -2.26 40.92
N LEU A 27 1.61 -3.36 40.69
CA LEU A 27 2.58 -3.51 39.63
C LEU A 27 2.00 -4.38 38.50
N THR A 28 1.03 -3.85 37.77
CA THR A 28 0.69 -4.39 36.45
C THR A 28 1.80 -3.90 35.51
N GLY A 29 2.82 -4.73 35.27
CA GLY A 29 4.00 -4.38 34.46
C GLY A 29 3.64 -3.59 33.20
N ARG A 30 4.51 -2.66 32.78
CA ARG A 30 4.29 -1.77 31.63
C ARG A 30 3.85 -2.63 30.44
N LYS A 31 2.55 -2.62 30.11
CA LYS A 31 2.07 -3.24 28.86
C LYS A 31 2.89 -2.55 27.78
N THR A 32 3.75 -3.34 27.13
CA THR A 32 4.51 -2.86 25.98
C THR A 32 3.54 -2.06 25.13
N THR A 33 3.95 -0.87 24.71
CA THR A 33 3.31 -0.07 23.65
C THR A 33 3.42 -0.80 22.31
N ARG A 34 3.31 -2.13 22.28
CA ARG A 34 2.77 -2.83 21.15
C ARG A 34 1.34 -2.33 21.05
N LEU A 35 1.20 -1.24 20.31
CA LEU A 35 0.01 -0.98 19.54
C LEU A 35 -0.40 -2.35 18.99
N ASP A 36 -1.57 -2.84 19.36
CA ASP A 36 -2.20 -3.98 18.70
C ASP A 36 -2.48 -3.54 17.26
N TYR A 37 -1.40 -3.44 16.49
CA TYR A 37 -1.41 -3.09 15.09
C TYR A 37 -1.84 -4.34 14.37
N THR A 38 -3.15 -4.49 14.30
CA THR A 38 -3.81 -5.38 13.37
C THR A 38 -3.82 -4.62 12.05
N ILE A 39 -3.15 -5.18 11.04
CA ILE A 39 -3.30 -4.69 9.67
C ILE A 39 -4.78 -4.91 9.35
N ALA A 40 -5.52 -3.83 9.16
CA ALA A 40 -6.91 -3.93 8.75
C ALA A 40 -6.97 -4.72 7.44
N ASP A 41 -7.96 -5.61 7.31
CA ASP A 41 -8.13 -6.39 6.09
C ASP A 41 -8.24 -5.43 4.90
N PRO A 42 -7.38 -5.57 3.87
CA PRO A 42 -7.44 -4.71 2.69
C PRO A 42 -8.81 -4.82 2.03
N LEU A 43 -9.32 -3.70 1.52
CA LEU A 43 -10.63 -3.66 0.89
C LEU A 43 -10.69 -4.63 -0.29
N GLY A 44 -11.70 -5.51 -0.32
CA GLY A 44 -11.91 -6.46 -1.42
C GLY A 44 -11.00 -7.69 -1.38
N MET A 45 -10.14 -7.83 -0.37
CA MET A 45 -9.25 -8.98 -0.21
C MET A 45 -9.66 -9.88 0.96
N GLN A 46 -9.37 -11.16 0.83
CA GLN A 46 -9.59 -12.18 1.86
C GLN A 46 -8.25 -12.68 2.42
N PRO A 47 -8.10 -12.78 3.76
CA PRO A 47 -6.92 -13.39 4.36
C PRO A 47 -6.89 -14.91 4.12
N ILE A 48 -5.78 -15.39 3.57
CA ILE A 48 -5.49 -16.82 3.41
C ILE A 48 -4.51 -17.24 4.51
N PRO A 49 -4.89 -18.18 5.39
CA PRO A 49 -4.00 -18.65 6.44
C PRO A 49 -2.80 -19.39 5.83
N GLY A 50 -1.64 -19.22 6.46
CA GLY A 50 -0.44 -19.96 6.09
C GLY A 50 -0.63 -21.46 6.32
N GLY A 51 -0.07 -22.28 5.43
CA GLY A 51 -0.22 -23.72 5.49
C GLY A 51 0.54 -24.44 4.39
N SER A 52 0.47 -25.78 4.44
CA SER A 52 1.02 -26.65 3.41
C SER A 52 -0.12 -27.31 2.65
N PHE A 53 -0.07 -27.27 1.33
CA PHE A 53 -1.03 -27.96 0.47
C PHE A 53 -0.29 -28.71 -0.65
N THR A 54 -0.94 -29.74 -1.20
CA THR A 54 -0.40 -30.49 -2.33
C THR A 54 -0.90 -29.85 -3.62
N MET A 55 0.00 -29.26 -4.41
CA MET A 55 -0.30 -28.68 -5.71
C MET A 55 -0.08 -29.72 -6.81
N GLY A 56 -1.04 -29.86 -7.72
CA GLY A 56 -0.98 -30.77 -8.85
C GLY A 56 -2.31 -31.47 -9.12
N ALA A 57 -2.39 -32.20 -10.23
CA ALA A 57 -3.59 -32.96 -10.59
C ALA A 57 -3.73 -34.16 -9.66
N ASN A 58 -4.87 -34.27 -8.97
CA ASN A 58 -5.17 -35.42 -8.13
C ASN A 58 -5.93 -36.53 -8.88
N ASP A 59 -6.65 -36.23 -9.98
CA ASP A 59 -7.43 -37.25 -10.71
C ASP A 59 -7.98 -36.81 -12.10
N GLN A 60 -7.23 -36.06 -12.92
CA GLN A 60 -7.68 -35.74 -14.29
C GLN A 60 -6.79 -36.37 -15.36
N ASP A 61 -7.32 -37.43 -15.98
CA ASP A 61 -6.84 -38.03 -17.22
C ASP A 61 -7.05 -37.06 -18.40
N VAL A 62 -6.22 -36.01 -18.48
CA VAL A 62 -6.07 -35.25 -19.72
C VAL A 62 -4.91 -35.89 -20.50
N PRO A 63 -5.17 -36.67 -21.56
CA PRO A 63 -4.11 -37.26 -22.36
C PRO A 63 -3.34 -36.11 -23.03
N TYR A 64 -2.06 -35.94 -22.66
CA TYR A 64 -1.08 -34.88 -23.02
C TYR A 64 -0.62 -33.92 -21.91
N ALA A 65 -1.12 -34.01 -20.67
CA ALA A 65 -0.57 -33.23 -19.56
C ALA A 65 0.72 -33.87 -18.99
N SER A 66 1.82 -33.82 -19.75
CA SER A 66 3.09 -34.48 -19.41
C SER A 66 3.86 -33.87 -18.21
N MET A 67 3.25 -32.98 -17.40
CA MET A 67 3.95 -32.25 -16.32
C MET A 67 3.13 -32.04 -15.04
N ASN A 68 2.23 -32.96 -14.68
CA ASN A 68 1.44 -32.83 -13.45
C ASN A 68 2.05 -33.59 -12.26
N ASN A 69 3.32 -33.31 -11.93
CA ASN A 69 3.90 -33.87 -10.70
C ASN A 69 3.29 -33.18 -9.48
N MET A 70 2.61 -33.94 -8.62
CA MET A 70 2.13 -33.46 -7.33
C MET A 70 3.31 -33.04 -6.44
N ARG A 71 3.27 -31.82 -5.91
CA ARG A 71 4.29 -31.29 -5.01
C ARG A 71 3.64 -30.64 -3.80
N THR A 72 4.16 -30.92 -2.61
CA THR A 72 3.74 -30.21 -1.40
C THR A 72 4.43 -28.87 -1.32
N ILE A 73 3.66 -27.80 -1.30
CA ILE A 73 4.13 -26.42 -1.21
C ILE A 73 3.66 -25.84 0.12
N THR A 74 4.55 -25.15 0.81
CA THR A 74 4.23 -24.37 2.01
C THR A 74 4.22 -22.91 1.64
N VAL A 75 3.11 -22.22 1.94
CA VAL A 75 2.92 -20.80 1.63
C VAL A 75 2.67 -20.06 2.94
N SER A 76 3.36 -18.92 3.11
CA SER A 76 3.14 -17.99 4.21
C SER A 76 1.75 -17.35 4.13
N PRO A 77 1.15 -16.90 5.23
CA PRO A 77 -0.15 -16.20 5.17
C PRO A 77 -0.07 -14.96 4.27
N PHE A 78 -1.08 -14.76 3.43
CA PHE A 78 -1.16 -13.65 2.49
C PHE A 78 -2.62 -13.28 2.20
N PHE A 79 -2.84 -12.15 1.53
CA PHE A 79 -4.16 -11.70 1.09
C PHE A 79 -4.35 -11.98 -0.41
N ILE A 80 -5.53 -12.42 -0.80
CA ILE A 80 -5.92 -12.58 -2.21
C ILE A 80 -7.23 -11.83 -2.46
N ASP A 81 -7.41 -11.29 -3.67
CA ASP A 81 -8.67 -10.66 -4.05
C ASP A 81 -9.83 -11.67 -3.96
N ALA A 82 -10.96 -11.22 -3.41
CA ALA A 82 -12.15 -12.05 -3.26
C ALA A 82 -12.85 -12.32 -4.61
N THR A 83 -12.71 -11.39 -5.56
CA THR A 83 -13.28 -11.46 -6.92
C THR A 83 -12.21 -11.10 -7.95
N GLU A 84 -12.39 -11.54 -9.19
CA GLU A 84 -11.59 -11.07 -10.31
C GLU A 84 -11.74 -9.54 -10.48
N ILE A 85 -10.68 -8.89 -10.97
CA ILE A 85 -10.69 -7.45 -11.23
C ILE A 85 -11.78 -7.13 -12.26
N THR A 86 -12.68 -6.24 -11.89
CA THR A 86 -13.77 -5.77 -12.75
C THR A 86 -13.28 -4.74 -13.78
N ASN A 87 -14.04 -4.57 -14.86
CA ASN A 87 -13.73 -3.56 -15.86
C ASN A 87 -13.69 -2.13 -15.28
N ASP A 88 -14.50 -1.85 -14.26
CA ASP A 88 -14.56 -0.52 -13.65
C ASP A 88 -13.34 -0.26 -12.74
N GLU A 89 -12.89 -1.27 -11.98
CA GLU A 89 -11.63 -1.19 -11.21
C GLU A 89 -10.42 -1.00 -12.15
N TYR A 90 -10.39 -1.73 -13.27
CA TYR A 90 -9.33 -1.56 -14.26
C TYR A 90 -9.36 -0.17 -14.91
N ARG A 91 -10.55 0.40 -15.15
CA ARG A 91 -10.70 1.79 -15.63
C ARG A 91 -10.22 2.80 -14.59
N GLN A 92 -10.50 2.57 -13.32
CA GLN A 92 -9.97 3.40 -12.24
C GLN A 92 -8.44 3.36 -12.22
N PHE A 93 -7.84 2.17 -12.24
CA PHE A 93 -6.39 2.00 -12.28
C PHE A 93 -5.77 2.75 -13.47
N THR A 94 -6.27 2.50 -14.68
CA THR A 94 -5.74 3.14 -15.89
C THR A 94 -5.90 4.66 -15.86
N HIS A 95 -6.98 5.19 -15.27
CA HIS A 95 -7.16 6.63 -15.05
C HIS A 95 -6.07 7.21 -14.15
N TRP A 96 -5.79 6.58 -13.00
CA TRP A 96 -4.77 7.06 -12.06
C TRP A 96 -3.35 6.95 -12.62
N VAL A 97 -3.02 5.86 -13.31
CA VAL A 97 -1.69 5.70 -13.94
C VAL A 97 -1.48 6.71 -15.06
N ARG A 98 -2.49 6.92 -15.90
CA ARG A 98 -2.45 7.93 -16.95
C ARG A 98 -2.22 9.33 -16.37
N ASP A 99 -2.99 9.70 -15.35
CA ASP A 99 -2.87 11.01 -14.71
C ASP A 99 -1.54 11.18 -13.98
N SER A 100 -0.99 10.12 -13.36
CA SER A 100 0.31 10.17 -12.69
C SER A 100 1.45 10.46 -13.67
N ILE A 101 1.46 9.80 -14.84
CA ILE A 101 2.47 9.98 -15.88
C ILE A 101 2.42 11.41 -16.44
N ILE A 102 1.21 11.92 -16.71
CA ILE A 102 1.04 13.29 -17.22
C ILE A 102 1.52 14.31 -16.18
N ARG A 103 1.18 14.12 -14.90
CA ARG A 103 1.59 15.05 -13.84
C ARG A 103 3.09 15.04 -13.62
N LYS A 104 3.75 13.87 -13.69
CA LYS A 104 5.22 13.79 -13.63
C LYS A 104 5.87 14.63 -14.74
N GLU A 105 5.37 14.55 -15.96
CA GLU A 105 5.88 15.36 -17.07
C GLU A 105 5.62 16.86 -16.87
N LEU A 106 4.41 17.23 -16.43
CA LEU A 106 4.05 18.61 -16.15
C LEU A 106 4.91 19.23 -15.03
N LEU A 107 5.32 18.41 -14.06
CA LEU A 107 6.19 18.80 -12.95
C LEU A 107 7.64 18.98 -13.41
N LEU A 108 8.10 18.22 -14.40
CA LEU A 108 9.38 18.48 -15.06
C LEU A 108 9.37 19.79 -15.86
N GLU A 109 8.24 20.16 -16.46
CA GLU A 109 8.10 21.40 -17.24
C GLU A 109 7.94 22.63 -16.33
N ASN A 110 7.04 22.58 -15.34
CA ASN A 110 6.71 23.69 -14.45
C ASN A 110 6.41 23.18 -13.02
N PRO A 111 7.45 22.94 -12.20
CA PRO A 111 7.28 22.34 -10.88
C PRO A 111 6.47 23.23 -9.93
N GLU A 112 6.66 24.55 -9.97
CA GLU A 112 5.94 25.51 -9.10
C GLU A 112 4.42 25.51 -9.30
N LYS A 113 3.95 25.14 -10.50
CA LYS A 113 2.52 25.17 -10.85
C LYS A 113 1.83 23.84 -10.54
N TRP A 114 2.53 22.73 -10.77
CA TRP A 114 1.95 21.38 -10.79
C TRP A 114 2.38 20.51 -9.61
N GLY A 115 3.24 21.03 -8.74
CA GLY A 115 3.69 20.30 -7.57
C GLY A 115 3.80 21.16 -6.31
N PHE A 116 3.95 20.46 -5.19
CA PHE A 116 4.22 21.06 -3.90
C PHE A 116 5.67 20.84 -3.48
N ILE A 117 6.26 21.85 -2.83
CA ILE A 117 7.58 21.73 -2.20
C ILE A 117 7.49 20.86 -0.93
N ASN A 118 6.39 21.01 -0.18
CA ASN A 118 6.10 20.24 1.02
C ASN A 118 4.81 19.45 0.80
N ASP A 119 4.80 18.20 1.24
CA ASP A 119 3.62 17.33 1.13
C ASP A 119 2.45 17.96 1.90
N PRO A 120 1.31 18.28 1.25
CA PRO A 120 0.21 19.00 1.88
C PRO A 120 -0.54 18.19 2.95
N ASP A 121 -0.43 16.86 2.93
CA ASP A 121 -0.95 15.97 3.98
C ASP A 121 0.19 15.15 4.60
N PRO A 122 1.08 15.80 5.38
CA PRO A 122 2.14 15.07 6.01
C PRO A 122 1.53 14.20 7.10
N ASN A 123 1.81 12.90 7.04
CA ASN A 123 1.35 11.91 8.03
C ASN A 123 1.86 12.22 9.47
N TRP A 124 2.68 13.26 9.62
CA TRP A 124 3.26 13.80 10.85
C TRP A 124 3.44 15.32 10.69
N ASN A 125 3.34 16.11 11.76
CA ASN A 125 3.62 17.55 11.75
C ASN A 125 5.03 17.84 11.17
N GLN A 126 5.07 18.27 9.92
CA GLN A 126 6.31 18.49 9.18
C GLN A 126 7.05 19.74 9.67
N ASP A 127 6.32 20.67 10.26
CA ASP A 127 6.81 21.93 10.84
C ASP A 127 7.79 21.74 12.02
N GLU A 128 7.80 20.56 12.66
CA GLU A 128 8.73 20.24 13.76
C GLU A 128 9.93 19.38 13.33
N LEU A 129 9.99 18.92 12.07
CA LEU A 129 11.20 18.28 11.54
C LEU A 129 12.24 19.37 11.30
N SER A 130 13.50 19.11 11.68
CA SER A 130 14.59 20.04 11.36
C SER A 130 14.74 20.16 9.84
N ASN A 131 15.20 21.32 9.34
CA ASN A 131 15.45 21.52 7.90
C ASN A 131 16.41 20.47 7.31
N GLU A 132 17.26 19.83 8.12
CA GLU A 132 18.17 18.75 7.73
C GLU A 132 17.49 17.38 7.56
N GLN A 133 16.32 17.18 8.17
CA GLN A 133 15.48 15.99 7.99
C GLN A 133 14.39 16.19 6.92
N ALA A 134 14.21 17.43 6.47
CA ALA A 134 13.34 17.76 5.35
C ALA A 134 13.89 17.07 4.09
N ARG A 135 12.99 16.46 3.31
CA ARG A 135 13.34 15.83 2.04
C ARG A 135 13.82 16.94 1.10
N GLU A 136 15.12 17.07 0.85
CA GLU A 136 15.65 18.24 0.14
C GLU A 136 15.17 18.36 -1.30
N GLU A 137 14.91 17.28 -2.03
CA GLU A 137 14.46 17.40 -3.41
C GLU A 137 13.54 16.25 -3.76
N ASP A 138 12.25 16.56 -3.90
CA ASP A 138 11.33 15.94 -4.85
C ASP A 138 10.01 16.71 -4.77
N TRP A 139 9.68 17.43 -5.83
CA TRP A 139 8.37 18.07 -5.95
C TRP A 139 7.28 16.98 -5.88
N TYR A 140 6.32 17.15 -4.98
CA TYR A 140 5.18 16.24 -4.88
C TYR A 140 4.20 16.55 -5.99
N ILE A 141 3.62 15.51 -6.58
CA ILE A 141 2.51 15.66 -7.52
C ILE A 141 1.33 16.30 -6.77
N ASP A 142 0.82 17.44 -7.25
CA ASP A 142 -0.45 17.97 -6.77
C ASP A 142 -1.58 17.10 -7.33
N TRP A 143 -2.16 16.24 -6.49
CA TRP A 143 -3.31 15.41 -6.85
C TRP A 143 -4.66 16.14 -6.77
N TYR A 144 -4.70 17.30 -6.11
CA TYR A 144 -5.92 18.05 -5.84
C TYR A 144 -6.33 18.93 -7.03
N GLN A 145 -5.36 19.40 -7.81
CA GLN A 145 -5.65 20.14 -9.04
C GLN A 145 -6.15 19.20 -10.14
N ASN A 146 -7.32 19.44 -10.71
CA ASN A 146 -7.82 18.63 -11.82
C ASN A 146 -7.05 18.89 -13.14
N LEU A 147 -6.78 17.83 -13.90
CA LEU A 147 -6.19 17.97 -15.24
C LEU A 147 -7.26 18.37 -16.24
N ASN A 148 -7.16 19.59 -16.77
CA ASN A 148 -7.98 19.98 -17.92
C ASN A 148 -7.30 19.57 -19.23
N PHE A 149 -7.77 18.46 -19.82
CA PHE A 149 -7.28 17.97 -21.12
C PHE A 149 -7.60 18.87 -22.31
N GLN A 150 -8.37 19.95 -22.14
CA GLN A 150 -8.53 20.98 -23.18
C GLN A 150 -7.40 22.01 -23.15
N ASN A 151 -6.64 22.09 -22.05
CA ASN A 151 -5.47 22.95 -21.97
C ASN A 151 -4.36 22.43 -22.88
N GLN A 152 -3.70 23.33 -23.60
CA GLN A 152 -2.62 23.00 -24.52
C GLN A 152 -1.41 22.36 -23.81
N GLU A 153 -1.09 22.83 -22.60
CA GLU A 153 0.03 22.30 -21.80
C GLU A 153 -0.19 20.82 -21.45
N VAL A 154 -1.35 20.52 -20.84
CA VAL A 154 -1.74 19.16 -20.45
C VAL A 154 -1.85 18.24 -21.67
N THR A 155 -2.43 18.75 -22.76
CA THR A 155 -2.55 17.98 -24.01
C THR A 155 -1.20 17.65 -24.60
N ARG A 156 -0.25 18.59 -24.57
CA ARG A 156 1.12 18.39 -25.06
C ARG A 156 1.85 17.35 -24.21
N ALA A 157 1.80 17.48 -22.89
CA ALA A 157 2.38 16.50 -21.97
C ALA A 157 1.80 15.10 -22.20
N MET A 158 0.49 14.98 -22.39
CA MET A 158 -0.17 13.72 -22.72
C MET A 158 0.31 13.13 -24.06
N ILE A 159 0.42 13.96 -25.11
CA ILE A 159 0.87 13.49 -26.43
C ILE A 159 2.33 13.02 -26.38
N ASN A 160 3.20 13.76 -25.71
CA ASN A 160 4.63 13.44 -25.61
C ASN A 160 4.87 12.15 -24.83
N THR A 161 4.12 11.95 -23.74
CA THR A 161 4.34 10.81 -22.85
C THR A 161 3.57 9.58 -23.26
N LEU A 162 2.25 9.66 -23.41
CA LEU A 162 1.36 8.50 -23.41
C LEU A 162 0.90 8.07 -24.79
N ILE A 163 0.88 8.97 -25.77
CA ILE A 163 0.36 8.63 -27.09
C ILE A 163 1.41 7.88 -27.90
N LEU A 164 0.99 6.82 -28.59
CA LEU A 164 1.83 6.08 -29.52
C LEU A 164 2.34 7.00 -30.65
N PRO A 165 3.62 6.92 -31.04
CA PRO A 165 4.12 7.60 -32.24
C PRO A 165 3.28 7.25 -33.48
N GLU A 166 3.16 8.18 -34.43
CA GLU A 166 2.30 7.99 -35.62
C GLU A 166 2.72 6.78 -36.47
N GLU A 167 4.03 6.47 -36.49
CA GLU A 167 4.60 5.29 -37.13
C GLU A 167 4.09 3.97 -36.53
N ASP A 168 3.97 3.90 -35.21
CA ASP A 168 3.53 2.72 -34.47
C ASP A 168 1.99 2.55 -34.48
N GLN A 169 1.25 3.62 -34.75
CA GLN A 169 -0.22 3.58 -34.87
C GLN A 169 -0.68 2.92 -36.17
N MET A 170 0.20 2.81 -37.15
CA MET A 170 -0.11 2.32 -38.50
C MET A 170 0.15 0.81 -38.55
N GLN A 171 -0.91 -0.01 -38.53
CA GLN A 171 -0.76 -1.45 -38.74
C GLN A 171 -0.49 -1.71 -40.22
N GLN A 172 0.70 -2.26 -40.52
CA GLN A 172 1.03 -2.73 -41.85
C GLN A 172 0.57 -4.18 -42.00
N GLU A 173 -0.52 -4.40 -42.75
CA GLU A 173 -0.92 -5.73 -43.22
C GLU A 173 -0.53 -5.85 -44.70
N GLY A 174 0.60 -6.51 -44.98
CA GLY A 174 1.13 -6.66 -46.34
C GLY A 174 1.57 -5.32 -46.97
N GLU A 175 1.03 -5.00 -48.15
CA GLU A 175 1.30 -3.75 -48.88
C GLU A 175 0.40 -2.57 -48.46
N THR A 176 -0.63 -2.83 -47.66
CA THR A 176 -1.60 -1.81 -47.23
C THR A 176 -1.34 -1.35 -45.82
N VAL A 177 -1.30 -0.03 -45.64
CA VAL A 177 -1.20 0.59 -44.32
C VAL A 177 -2.61 0.90 -43.82
N LEU A 178 -3.04 0.18 -42.79
CA LEU A 178 -4.36 0.37 -42.18
C LEU A 178 -4.25 1.42 -41.07
N ARG A 179 -5.02 2.50 -41.20
CA ARG A 179 -5.27 3.41 -40.08
C ARG A 179 -6.28 2.78 -39.13
N PRO A 180 -6.13 2.92 -37.80
CA PRO A 180 -7.17 2.50 -36.87
C PRO A 180 -8.50 3.14 -37.26
N HIS A 181 -9.56 2.32 -37.29
CA HIS A 181 -10.88 2.69 -37.81
C HIS A 181 -11.52 3.88 -37.06
N PHE A 182 -11.06 4.15 -35.84
CA PHE A 182 -11.45 5.31 -35.05
C PHE A 182 -10.31 6.33 -35.05
N GLN A 183 -10.61 7.59 -35.36
CA GLN A 183 -9.68 8.74 -35.38
C GLN A 183 -9.09 9.10 -33.99
N SER A 184 -9.22 8.22 -33.01
CA SER A 184 -8.66 8.37 -31.67
C SER A 184 -7.20 7.92 -31.66
N LYS A 185 -6.30 8.82 -31.25
CA LYS A 185 -4.92 8.50 -30.94
C LYS A 185 -4.88 7.39 -29.87
N LEU A 186 -4.12 6.33 -30.12
CA LEU A 186 -4.01 5.18 -29.21
C LEU A 186 -3.02 5.49 -28.08
N ILE A 187 -3.34 5.05 -26.86
CA ILE A 187 -2.43 5.11 -25.70
C ILE A 187 -1.41 3.98 -25.82
N ASP A 188 -0.15 4.30 -25.57
CA ASP A 188 0.94 3.32 -25.49
C ASP A 188 0.86 2.52 -24.18
N THR A 189 0.35 1.30 -24.27
CA THR A 189 0.22 0.40 -23.11
C THR A 189 1.57 0.02 -22.50
N ARG A 190 2.67 0.13 -23.27
CA ARG A 190 4.03 -0.18 -22.80
C ARG A 190 4.54 0.83 -21.77
N LYS A 191 3.93 2.02 -21.72
CA LYS A 191 4.31 3.11 -20.82
C LYS A 191 3.43 3.17 -19.57
N LEU A 192 2.35 2.39 -19.49
CA LEU A 192 1.46 2.32 -18.33
C LEU A 192 2.06 1.45 -17.21
N ILE A 193 3.27 1.81 -16.82
CA ILE A 193 4.06 1.16 -15.78
C ILE A 193 3.97 2.04 -14.54
N TYR A 194 3.73 1.44 -13.39
CA TYR A 194 3.75 2.14 -12.11
C TYR A 194 4.90 1.66 -11.25
N GLU A 195 5.49 2.61 -10.51
CA GLU A 195 6.53 2.34 -9.54
C GLU A 195 5.92 2.40 -8.15
N TYR A 196 6.23 1.40 -7.34
CA TYR A 196 5.82 1.38 -5.94
C TYR A 196 7.02 1.05 -5.07
N THR A 197 7.08 1.69 -3.91
CA THR A 197 8.07 1.41 -2.87
C THR A 197 7.36 0.78 -1.69
N TRP A 198 7.98 -0.23 -1.09
CA TRP A 198 7.47 -0.77 0.17
C TRP A 198 8.42 -0.37 1.30
N PHE A 199 7.82 0.03 2.41
CA PHE A 199 8.54 0.36 3.62
C PHE A 199 8.95 -0.92 4.34
N ASN A 200 10.24 -1.10 4.58
CA ASN A 200 10.75 -2.21 5.37
C ASN A 200 10.83 -1.81 6.84
N PRO A 201 9.90 -2.26 7.72
CA PRO A 201 9.90 -1.86 9.12
C PRO A 201 11.08 -2.43 9.93
N ASN A 202 11.76 -3.46 9.40
CA ASN A 202 12.89 -4.07 10.09
C ASN A 202 14.17 -3.24 9.98
N THR A 203 14.32 -2.46 8.90
CA THR A 203 15.50 -1.60 8.70
C THR A 203 15.56 -0.50 9.77
N PRO A 204 14.48 0.27 10.03
CA PRO A 204 14.42 1.21 11.14
C PRO A 204 14.57 0.55 12.52
N ALA A 205 14.06 -0.67 12.68
CA ALA A 205 14.15 -1.42 13.94
C ALA A 205 15.51 -2.12 14.18
N SER A 206 16.47 -1.96 13.25
CA SER A 206 17.80 -2.55 13.37
C SER A 206 18.57 -2.03 14.58
N ARG A 207 19.46 -2.85 15.13
CA ARG A 207 20.34 -2.48 16.26
C ARG A 207 21.27 -1.32 15.95
N VAL A 208 21.50 -1.05 14.66
CA VAL A 208 22.31 0.07 14.19
C VAL A 208 21.68 1.41 14.59
N ASN A 209 20.34 1.50 14.62
CA ASN A 209 19.57 2.71 14.95
C ASN A 209 19.39 2.94 16.45
N ARG A 210 20.24 2.34 17.29
CA ARG A 210 20.17 2.56 18.73
C ARG A 210 20.91 3.86 19.09
N TYR A 211 20.41 4.56 20.11
CA TYR A 211 21.08 5.70 20.71
C TYR A 211 22.54 5.37 21.08
N ASP A 212 23.46 6.19 20.61
CA ASP A 212 24.89 6.10 20.90
C ASP A 212 25.21 7.03 22.07
N TYR A 213 25.44 6.45 23.25
CA TYR A 213 25.71 7.21 24.47
C TYR A 213 27.00 8.01 24.41
N ASP A 214 27.98 7.60 23.60
CA ASP A 214 29.26 8.30 23.50
C ASP A 214 29.19 9.55 22.62
N LYS A 215 28.22 9.58 21.69
CA LYS A 215 27.99 10.70 20.75
C LYS A 215 26.77 11.55 21.10
N GLU A 216 26.02 11.14 22.12
CA GLU A 216 24.73 11.72 22.51
C GLU A 216 23.73 11.86 21.33
N ASP A 217 23.81 10.93 20.38
CA ASP A 217 23.05 11.02 19.13
C ASP A 217 22.56 9.63 18.67
N TYR A 218 21.52 9.61 17.85
CA TYR A 218 21.09 8.39 17.17
C TYR A 218 21.96 8.17 15.94
N ARG A 219 22.47 6.95 15.76
CA ARG A 219 23.04 6.56 14.47
C ARG A 219 21.90 6.28 13.51
N GLU A 220 21.59 7.21 12.63
CA GLU A 220 20.53 7.03 11.65
C GLU A 220 21.07 6.29 10.42
N VAL A 221 20.43 5.16 10.08
CA VAL A 221 20.56 4.56 8.74
C VAL A 221 19.88 5.48 7.72
N GLU A 222 20.50 5.66 6.56
CA GLU A 222 19.96 6.51 5.50
C GLU A 222 18.54 6.06 5.15
N ARG A 223 17.59 6.99 5.18
CA ARG A 223 16.15 6.69 5.05
C ARG A 223 15.82 5.96 3.75
N ALA A 224 16.59 6.22 2.68
CA ALA A 224 16.48 5.54 1.40
C ALA A 224 16.66 4.02 1.53
N GLU A 225 17.51 3.54 2.44
CA GLU A 225 17.73 2.11 2.68
C GLU A 225 16.55 1.43 3.39
N ALA A 226 15.67 2.20 4.04
CA ALA A 226 14.45 1.68 4.66
C ALA A 226 13.32 1.46 3.64
N PHE A 227 13.39 2.12 2.48
CA PHE A 227 12.48 1.89 1.37
C PHE A 227 13.14 0.91 0.40
N VAL A 228 12.62 -0.31 0.35
CA VAL A 228 13.10 -1.26 -0.64
C VAL A 228 12.33 -0.99 -1.93
N SER A 229 13.03 -0.48 -2.94
CA SER A 229 12.49 -0.42 -4.29
C SER A 229 12.39 -1.84 -4.85
N LYS A 230 11.25 -2.17 -5.46
CA LYS A 230 11.16 -3.32 -6.36
C LYS A 230 10.67 -2.86 -7.72
N GLU A 231 11.10 -3.64 -8.71
CA GLU A 231 11.06 -3.39 -10.14
C GLU A 231 9.70 -3.00 -10.69
N ARG A 232 9.75 -2.03 -11.60
CA ARG A 232 8.95 -1.87 -12.82
C ARG A 232 7.99 -3.04 -13.09
N VAL A 233 6.69 -2.81 -12.92
CA VAL A 233 5.60 -3.72 -13.37
C VAL A 233 4.89 -3.12 -14.56
#